data_AF-A0A2D0KDR1-F1
#
_entry.id   AF-A0A2D0KDR1-F1
#
_cell.length_a   1.000
_cell.length_b   1.000
_cell.length_c   1.000
_cell.angle_alpha   90.00
_cell.angle_beta   90.00
_cell.angle_gamma   90.00
#
_symmetry.space_group_name_H-M   'P 1'
#
loop_
_entity.id
_entity.type
_entity.pdbx_description
1 polymer ?
#
loop_
_entity_poly.entity_id
_entity_poly.type
_entity_poly.pdbx_seq_one_letter_code
_entity_poly.pdbx_strand_id
1 'polypeptide(L)'
;MKNLGLTGTVNLAAGAWSKSIVGRVNSGGKFASCNKPGIYLIAIDNSTTVSDFPKVNGVPIYSYGMMIVTVGDPCISQLYISHRGHVAVRQSWNSGENYQEWFVQYSSANKPSAADIGALPITGGKLNGVIQASGFVASQGDGRQHFALADDDGQPRAWIYKDKGGDGIHINNGYDGGGNGF
;
A
#
# COMPACT_ATOMS: atom_id res chain seq x y z
N MET A 1 48.12 13.63 36.03
CA MET A 1 46.73 13.25 35.69
C MET A 1 46.33 12.10 36.60
N LYS A 2 45.39 12.30 37.53
CA LYS A 2 44.88 11.24 38.40
C LYS A 2 43.78 10.52 37.62
N ASN A 3 44.08 9.35 37.08
CA ASN A 3 43.04 8.50 36.50
C ASN A 3 42.13 8.06 37.65
N LEU A 4 40.92 8.62 37.70
CA LEU A 4 39.87 8.18 38.61
C LEU A 4 39.38 6.83 38.07
N GLY A 5 40.10 5.77 38.44
CA GLY A 5 39.71 4.40 38.10
C GLY A 5 38.29 4.11 38.61
N LEU A 6 37.55 3.31 37.84
CA LEU A 6 36.23 2.81 38.21
C LEU A 6 36.29 2.07 39.54
N THR A 7 35.64 2.61 40.57
CA THR A 7 35.65 2.06 41.95
C THR A 7 34.63 0.94 42.16
N GLY A 8 33.98 0.46 41.10
CA GLY A 8 32.94 -0.56 41.18
C GLY A 8 32.76 -1.34 39.88
N THR A 9 32.00 -2.43 39.95
CA THR A 9 31.63 -3.24 38.78
C THR A 9 30.61 -2.49 37.94
N VAL A 10 30.92 -2.23 36.67
CA VAL A 10 29.94 -1.76 35.68
C VAL A 10 29.32 -2.98 35.01
N ASN A 11 28.03 -3.23 35.27
CA ASN A 11 27.29 -4.28 34.59
C ASN A 11 26.78 -3.76 33.24
N LEU A 12 27.57 -3.95 32.19
CA LEU A 12 27.23 -3.57 30.82
C LEU A 12 26.02 -4.33 30.23
N ALA A 13 25.59 -5.42 30.87
CA ALA A 13 24.48 -6.25 30.41
C ALA A 13 23.15 -5.91 31.07
N ALA A 14 23.14 -5.12 32.15
CA ALA A 14 21.91 -4.72 32.84
C ALA A 14 21.06 -3.83 31.92
N GLY A 15 19.89 -4.33 31.48
CA GLY A 15 18.99 -3.62 30.58
C GLY A 15 19.43 -3.58 29.11
N ALA A 16 20.51 -4.27 28.74
CA ALA A 16 20.92 -4.40 27.35
C ALA A 16 19.90 -5.19 26.54
N TRP A 17 19.68 -4.79 25.30
CA TRP A 17 18.83 -5.55 24.38
C TRP A 17 19.45 -6.92 24.08
N SER A 18 18.64 -7.97 24.21
CA SER A 18 19.04 -9.33 23.86
C SER A 18 19.43 -9.42 22.38
N LYS A 19 20.62 -9.96 22.10
CA LYS A 19 21.02 -10.37 20.75
C LYS A 19 20.27 -11.61 20.25
N SER A 20 19.62 -12.33 21.15
CA SER A 20 18.86 -13.55 20.87
C SER A 20 17.39 -13.25 20.70
N ILE A 21 16.70 -14.08 19.93
CA ILE A 21 15.24 -14.09 19.83
C ILE A 21 14.64 -14.32 21.23
N VAL A 22 13.75 -13.43 21.66
CA VAL A 22 13.12 -13.47 23.01
C VAL A 22 11.76 -14.18 23.02
N GLY A 23 11.20 -14.46 21.84
CA GLY A 23 9.93 -15.17 21.69
C GLY A 23 9.60 -15.48 20.24
N ARG A 24 8.55 -16.29 20.05
CA ARG A 24 8.11 -16.73 18.73
C ARG A 24 6.59 -16.64 18.60
N VAL A 25 6.11 -16.18 17.45
CA VAL A 25 4.70 -16.26 17.07
C VAL A 25 4.55 -17.35 16.01
N ASN A 26 3.69 -18.34 16.28
CA ASN A 26 3.32 -19.40 15.35
C ASN A 26 1.82 -19.26 14.99
N SER A 27 1.34 -20.13 14.09
CA SER A 27 -0.09 -20.30 13.81
C SER A 27 -0.90 -20.47 15.11
N GLY A 28 -2.05 -19.79 15.21
CA GLY A 28 -2.90 -19.73 16.40
C GLY A 28 -2.43 -18.77 17.49
N GLY A 29 -1.23 -18.20 17.36
CA GLY A 29 -0.70 -17.19 18.27
C GLY A 29 -1.29 -15.80 18.04
N LYS A 30 -0.74 -14.80 18.75
CA LYS A 30 -1.04 -13.39 18.55
C LYS A 30 0.23 -12.56 18.58
N PHE A 31 0.30 -11.52 17.76
CA PHE A 31 1.37 -10.53 17.86
C PHE A 31 1.27 -9.76 19.19
N ALA A 32 0.06 -9.52 19.70
CA ALA A 32 -0.19 -8.76 20.92
C ALA A 32 0.43 -9.41 22.17
N SER A 33 0.61 -10.74 22.15
CA SER A 33 1.28 -11.48 23.22
C SER A 33 2.78 -11.16 23.34
N CYS A 34 3.38 -10.53 22.32
CA CYS A 34 4.75 -10.06 22.35
C CYS A 34 4.82 -8.68 23.02
N ASN A 35 4.80 -8.64 24.35
CA ASN A 35 4.72 -7.43 25.17
C ASN A 35 6.00 -7.13 25.98
N LYS A 36 7.09 -7.89 25.74
CA LYS A 36 8.40 -7.66 26.34
C LYS A 36 9.37 -7.09 25.31
N PRO A 37 10.31 -6.20 25.69
CA PRO A 37 11.26 -5.63 24.75
C PRO A 37 12.15 -6.71 24.14
N GLY A 38 12.44 -6.60 22.84
CA GLY A 38 13.37 -7.50 22.15
C GLY A 38 12.92 -7.89 20.74
N ILE A 39 13.64 -8.87 20.18
CA ILE A 39 13.41 -9.39 18.83
C ILE A 39 12.65 -10.71 18.92
N TYR A 40 11.56 -10.83 18.16
CA TYR A 40 10.72 -12.01 18.07
C TYR A 40 10.83 -12.63 16.69
N LEU A 41 10.82 -13.96 16.65
CA LEU A 41 10.68 -14.71 15.40
C LEU A 41 9.21 -14.84 15.04
N ILE A 42 8.86 -14.48 13.81
CA ILE A 42 7.51 -14.66 13.27
C ILE A 42 7.58 -15.83 12.30
N ALA A 43 6.89 -16.92 12.65
CA ALA A 43 6.90 -18.17 11.90
C ALA A 43 5.48 -18.74 11.83
N ILE A 44 4.62 -18.05 11.11
CA ILE A 44 3.19 -18.35 11.04
C ILE A 44 2.92 -19.05 9.70
N ASP A 45 2.65 -20.36 9.75
CA ASP A 45 2.32 -21.15 8.55
C ASP A 45 0.91 -20.83 8.02
N ASN A 46 -0.04 -20.55 8.92
CA ASN A 46 -1.40 -20.18 8.57
C ASN A 46 -1.81 -18.84 9.21
N SER A 47 -1.70 -17.75 8.45
CA SER A 47 -2.00 -16.39 8.92
C SER A 47 -3.47 -16.18 9.29
N THR A 48 -4.41 -16.99 8.79
CA THR A 48 -5.84 -16.84 9.13
C THR A 48 -6.15 -17.25 10.56
N THR A 49 -5.24 -17.98 11.22
CA THR A 49 -5.38 -18.41 12.62
C THR A 49 -4.90 -17.36 13.62
N VAL A 50 -4.27 -16.28 13.15
CA VAL A 50 -3.73 -15.21 13.98
C VAL A 50 -4.68 -14.01 13.89
N SER A 51 -5.43 -13.76 14.97
CA SER A 51 -6.54 -12.80 14.95
C SER A 51 -6.11 -11.35 14.70
N ASP A 52 -4.89 -11.00 15.13
CA ASP A 52 -4.34 -9.65 15.07
C ASP A 52 -3.22 -9.53 14.02
N PHE A 53 -3.34 -10.30 12.94
CA PHE A 53 -2.35 -10.33 11.85
C PHE A 53 -2.44 -9.08 10.95
N PRO A 54 -1.32 -8.45 10.55
CA PRO A 54 -1.31 -7.28 9.66
C PRO A 54 -1.84 -7.59 8.25
N LYS A 55 -2.71 -6.72 7.73
CA LYS A 55 -3.38 -6.90 6.44
C LYS A 55 -3.27 -5.65 5.58
N VAL A 56 -3.26 -5.82 4.26
CA VAL A 56 -3.46 -4.76 3.27
C VAL A 56 -4.72 -5.11 2.48
N ASN A 57 -5.68 -4.18 2.41
CA ASN A 57 -6.96 -4.39 1.73
C ASN A 57 -7.66 -5.71 2.13
N GLY A 58 -7.62 -6.02 3.45
CA GLY A 58 -8.19 -7.25 4.02
C GLY A 58 -7.37 -8.53 3.82
N VAL A 59 -6.31 -8.49 3.01
CA VAL A 59 -5.46 -9.65 2.72
C VAL A 59 -4.24 -9.66 3.65
N PRO A 60 -3.94 -10.79 4.34
CA PRO A 60 -2.73 -10.92 5.15
C PRO A 60 -1.46 -10.67 4.35
N ILE A 61 -0.53 -9.89 4.90
CA ILE A 61 0.83 -9.78 4.35
C ILE A 61 1.62 -11.09 4.58
N TYR A 62 2.79 -11.22 3.95
CA TYR A 62 3.63 -12.43 4.10
C TYR A 62 3.97 -12.72 5.58
N SER A 63 3.90 -13.98 6.00
CA SER A 63 3.75 -14.38 7.42
C SER A 63 5.00 -14.90 8.13
N TYR A 64 6.16 -14.90 7.47
CA TYR A 64 7.45 -15.18 8.12
C TYR A 64 8.30 -13.92 8.13
N GLY A 65 9.03 -13.72 9.22
CA GLY A 65 9.89 -12.56 9.40
C GLY A 65 10.38 -12.41 10.82
N MET A 66 10.67 -11.17 11.19
CA MET A 66 11.02 -10.79 12.56
C MET A 66 10.17 -9.61 13.01
N MET A 67 9.97 -9.52 14.32
CA MET A 67 9.35 -8.35 14.94
C MET A 67 10.26 -7.79 16.01
N ILE A 68 10.39 -6.47 16.03
CA ILE A 68 11.06 -5.72 17.08
C ILE A 68 9.98 -5.14 17.99
N VAL A 69 10.12 -5.35 19.29
CA VAL A 69 9.23 -4.79 20.31
C VAL A 69 10.01 -3.84 21.19
N THR A 70 9.52 -2.60 21.32
CA THR A 70 10.00 -1.64 22.33
C THR A 70 8.90 -1.43 23.36
N VAL A 71 9.30 -1.19 24.61
CA VAL A 71 8.37 -0.92 25.72
C VAL A 71 8.84 0.34 26.43
N GLY A 72 7.96 1.34 26.47
CA GLY A 72 7.97 2.44 27.43
C GLY A 72 6.73 2.32 28.32
N ASP A 73 6.72 3.01 29.45
CA ASP A 73 5.51 3.10 30.27
C ASP A 73 4.68 4.30 29.78
N PRO A 74 3.44 4.14 29.26
CA PRO A 74 2.63 2.91 29.11
C PRO A 74 2.63 2.32 27.68
N CYS A 75 3.55 2.74 26.81
CA CYS A 75 3.52 2.43 25.39
C CYS A 75 4.31 1.18 24.98
N ILE A 76 3.69 0.26 24.25
CA ILE A 76 4.40 -0.85 23.58
C ILE A 76 4.37 -0.59 22.08
N SER A 77 5.52 -0.58 21.42
CA SER A 77 5.61 -0.47 19.96
C SER A 77 6.06 -1.77 19.34
N GLN A 78 5.41 -2.16 18.24
CA GLN A 78 5.72 -3.35 17.46
C GLN A 78 6.07 -2.95 16.02
N LEU A 79 7.26 -3.35 15.56
CA LEU A 79 7.73 -3.21 14.20
C LEU A 79 7.94 -4.60 13.60
N TYR A 80 7.05 -5.01 12.70
CA TYR A 80 7.13 -6.28 11.99
C TYR A 80 7.77 -6.10 10.61
N ILE A 81 8.77 -6.91 10.29
CA ILE A 81 9.46 -6.96 9.00
C ILE A 81 9.33 -8.38 8.46
N SER A 82 8.57 -8.55 7.38
CA SER A 82 8.42 -9.84 6.70
C SER A 82 9.64 -10.16 5.83
N HIS A 83 9.93 -11.45 5.58
CA HIS A 83 10.99 -11.86 4.65
C HIS A 83 10.76 -11.42 3.19
N ARG A 84 9.56 -10.95 2.86
CA ARG A 84 9.22 -10.45 1.53
C ARG A 84 9.18 -8.92 1.43
N GLY A 85 9.67 -8.19 2.43
CA GLY A 85 9.84 -6.74 2.36
C GLY A 85 8.61 -5.90 2.74
N HIS A 86 7.54 -6.52 3.25
CA HIS A 86 6.51 -5.78 3.98
C HIS A 86 7.06 -5.32 5.33
N VAL A 87 6.73 -4.08 5.70
CA VAL A 87 7.00 -3.50 7.01
C VAL A 87 5.68 -3.04 7.60
N ALA A 88 5.35 -3.48 8.81
CA ALA A 88 4.13 -3.09 9.50
C ALA A 88 4.46 -2.58 10.91
N VAL A 89 3.76 -1.54 11.35
CA VAL A 89 3.93 -0.94 12.67
C VAL A 89 2.59 -0.81 13.39
N ARG A 90 2.61 -0.97 14.71
CA ARG A 90 1.50 -0.57 15.59
C ARG A 90 2.00 -0.29 16.99
N GLN A 91 1.14 0.32 17.81
CA GLN A 91 1.45 0.62 19.20
C GLN A 91 0.24 0.34 20.11
N SER A 92 0.49 0.11 21.40
CA SER A 92 -0.52 0.21 22.46
C SER A 92 -0.20 1.40 23.35
N TRP A 93 -1.21 2.03 23.97
CA TRP A 93 -1.05 3.12 24.96
C TRP A 93 -1.34 2.69 26.40
N ASN A 94 -1.60 1.41 26.62
CA ASN A 94 -2.06 0.84 27.89
C ASN A 94 -1.37 -0.50 28.18
N SER A 95 -0.03 -0.50 28.10
CA SER A 95 0.81 -1.63 28.52
C SER A 95 0.44 -2.96 27.86
N GLY A 96 0.01 -2.91 26.60
CA GLY A 96 -0.34 -4.08 25.79
C GLY A 96 -1.77 -4.59 25.95
N GLU A 97 -2.64 -3.92 26.72
CA GLU A 97 -4.06 -4.29 26.84
C GLU A 97 -4.82 -4.07 25.52
N ASN A 98 -4.61 -2.93 24.84
CA ASN A 98 -5.24 -2.59 23.56
C ASN A 98 -4.20 -2.05 22.57
N TYR A 99 -4.00 -2.77 21.46
CA TYR A 99 -3.18 -2.30 20.36
C TYR A 99 -4.02 -1.53 19.35
N GLN A 100 -3.43 -0.47 18.80
CA GLN A 100 -3.91 0.17 17.58
C GLN A 100 -3.84 -0.81 16.40
N GLU A 101 -4.57 -0.47 15.33
CA GLU A 101 -4.49 -1.19 14.06
C GLU A 101 -3.07 -1.19 13.49
N TRP A 102 -2.80 -2.17 12.63
CA TRP A 102 -1.54 -2.22 11.89
C TRP A 102 -1.49 -1.20 10.77
N PHE A 103 -0.42 -0.42 10.73
CA PHE A 103 -0.06 0.41 9.58
C PHE A 103 1.02 -0.30 8.77
N VAL A 104 0.67 -0.78 7.58
CA VAL A 104 1.61 -1.40 6.65
C VAL A 104 2.19 -0.32 5.73
N GLN A 105 3.51 -0.19 5.72
CA GLN A 105 4.22 0.82 4.94
C GLN A 105 4.17 0.49 3.44
N TYR A 106 4.13 1.51 2.59
CA TYR A 106 4.27 1.32 1.14
C TYR A 106 5.71 0.94 0.79
N SER A 107 5.85 -0.02 -0.13
CA SER A 107 7.15 -0.51 -0.60
C SER A 107 6.99 -1.19 -1.97
N SER A 108 8.07 -1.74 -2.52
CA SER A 108 7.96 -2.62 -3.70
C SER A 108 7.16 -3.90 -3.43
N ALA A 109 7.06 -4.34 -2.17
CA ALA A 109 6.25 -5.48 -1.77
C ALA A 109 4.78 -5.10 -1.48
N ASN A 110 4.54 -3.84 -1.12
CA ASN A 110 3.22 -3.27 -0.85
C ASN A 110 3.06 -1.96 -1.60
N LYS A 111 2.99 -2.04 -2.93
CA LYS A 111 2.84 -0.87 -3.77
C LYS A 111 1.35 -0.51 -3.86
N PRO A 112 0.94 0.74 -3.59
CA PRO A 112 -0.44 1.12 -3.78
C PRO A 112 -0.83 1.03 -5.26
N SER A 113 -2.05 0.55 -5.51
CA SER A 113 -2.68 0.63 -6.83
C SER A 113 -3.16 2.05 -7.11
N ALA A 114 -3.49 2.33 -8.38
CA ALA A 114 -4.09 3.61 -8.74
C ALA A 114 -5.40 3.87 -7.96
N ALA A 115 -6.20 2.82 -7.72
CA ALA A 115 -7.42 2.91 -6.93
C ALA A 115 -7.15 3.28 -5.46
N ASP A 116 -6.11 2.71 -4.83
CA ASP A 116 -5.79 2.96 -3.42
C ASP A 116 -5.44 4.44 -3.13
N ILE A 117 -4.97 5.17 -4.15
CA ILE A 117 -4.57 6.59 -4.02
C ILE A 117 -5.44 7.55 -4.84
N GLY A 118 -6.53 7.07 -5.44
CA GLY A 118 -7.42 7.90 -6.28
C GLY A 118 -6.77 8.42 -7.57
N ALA A 119 -5.79 7.71 -8.13
CA ALA A 119 -5.18 8.02 -9.41
C ALA A 119 -5.92 7.33 -10.58
N LEU A 120 -5.83 7.92 -11.78
CA LEU A 120 -6.29 7.27 -13.01
C LEU A 120 -5.29 6.16 -13.42
N PRO A 121 -5.72 4.91 -13.66
CA PRO A 121 -4.82 3.83 -14.07
C PRO A 121 -4.16 4.08 -15.44
N ILE A 122 -2.95 3.57 -15.64
CA ILE A 122 -2.27 3.62 -16.96
C ILE A 122 -3.01 2.85 -18.06
N THR A 123 -3.82 1.86 -17.66
CA THR A 123 -4.72 1.13 -18.57
C THR A 123 -5.94 1.94 -18.99
N GLY A 124 -6.09 3.17 -18.50
CA GLY A 124 -7.26 4.03 -18.72
C GLY A 124 -8.37 3.83 -17.68
N GLY A 125 -9.47 4.54 -17.87
CA GLY A 125 -10.66 4.51 -17.00
C GLY A 125 -11.58 5.71 -17.22
N LYS A 126 -12.72 5.74 -16.51
CA LYS A 126 -13.64 6.90 -16.48
C LYS A 126 -13.16 7.88 -15.42
N LEU A 127 -12.95 9.14 -15.81
CA LEU A 127 -12.77 10.26 -14.88
C LEU A 127 -14.11 10.98 -14.73
N ASN A 128 -14.64 11.09 -13.51
CA ASN A 128 -15.91 11.78 -13.25
C ASN A 128 -15.76 13.31 -13.12
N GLY A 129 -14.53 13.83 -13.24
CA GLY A 129 -14.20 15.25 -13.17
C GLY A 129 -13.70 15.82 -14.49
N VAL A 130 -13.45 17.13 -14.51
CA VAL A 130 -12.92 17.84 -15.70
C VAL A 130 -11.46 17.45 -15.95
N ILE A 131 -11.11 17.20 -17.22
CA ILE A 131 -9.72 17.09 -17.68
C ILE A 131 -9.28 18.47 -18.19
N GLN A 132 -8.23 19.04 -17.59
CA GLN A 132 -7.60 20.27 -18.06
C GLN A 132 -6.14 19.97 -18.45
N ALA A 133 -5.75 20.36 -19.67
CA ALA A 133 -4.37 20.24 -20.16
C ALA A 133 -3.89 21.60 -20.67
N SER A 134 -2.75 22.08 -20.18
CA SER A 134 -2.16 23.36 -20.62
C SER A 134 -1.38 23.26 -21.94
N GLY A 135 -1.11 22.04 -22.40
CA GLY A 135 -0.49 21.76 -23.70
C GLY A 135 -1.54 21.30 -24.71
N PHE A 136 -1.37 20.10 -25.27
CA PHE A 136 -2.34 19.46 -26.15
C PHE A 136 -2.73 18.08 -25.60
N VAL A 137 -3.95 17.63 -25.91
CA VAL A 137 -4.38 16.24 -25.74
C VAL A 137 -4.13 15.53 -27.06
N ALA A 138 -3.34 14.45 -27.04
CA ALA A 138 -3.04 13.64 -28.21
C ALA A 138 -3.72 12.28 -28.13
N SER A 139 -4.23 11.83 -29.28
CA SER A 139 -4.61 10.44 -29.51
C SER A 139 -3.67 9.89 -30.58
N GLN A 140 -2.92 8.82 -30.28
CA GLN A 140 -1.83 8.32 -31.11
C GLN A 140 -1.99 6.85 -31.44
N GLY A 141 -1.93 6.53 -32.72
CA GLY A 141 -1.96 5.18 -33.26
C GLY A 141 -2.01 5.24 -34.79
N ASP A 142 -1.62 4.14 -35.45
CA ASP A 142 -1.61 4.08 -36.91
C ASP A 142 -3.03 3.88 -37.51
N GLY A 143 -3.93 3.31 -36.73
CA GLY A 143 -5.35 3.22 -37.08
C GLY A 143 -6.10 4.53 -36.79
N ARG A 144 -7.36 4.60 -37.23
CA ARG A 144 -8.25 5.73 -36.97
C ARG A 144 -8.35 6.01 -35.47
N GLN A 145 -7.94 7.21 -35.07
CA GLN A 145 -8.09 7.71 -33.72
C GLN A 145 -9.26 8.69 -33.66
N HIS A 146 -10.08 8.59 -32.63
CA HIS A 146 -11.29 9.39 -32.48
C HIS A 146 -11.23 10.30 -31.24
N PHE A 147 -11.80 11.49 -31.37
CA PHE A 147 -12.35 12.25 -30.24
C PHE A 147 -13.87 12.05 -30.24
N ALA A 148 -14.45 11.71 -29.09
CA ALA A 148 -15.85 11.30 -28.98
C ALA A 148 -16.61 12.18 -28.01
N LEU A 149 -17.86 12.46 -28.35
CA LEU A 149 -18.89 12.79 -27.37
C LEU A 149 -19.75 11.54 -27.19
N ALA A 150 -19.92 11.07 -25.97
CA ALA A 150 -20.71 9.87 -25.65
C ALA A 150 -21.74 10.18 -24.57
N ASP A 151 -22.82 9.40 -24.54
CA ASP A 151 -23.74 9.39 -23.41
C ASP A 151 -23.17 8.60 -22.22
N ASP A 152 -23.95 8.50 -21.14
CA ASP A 152 -23.51 7.84 -19.91
C ASP A 152 -23.40 6.31 -20.06
N ASP A 153 -24.08 5.72 -21.06
CA ASP A 153 -23.99 4.31 -21.44
C ASP A 153 -22.75 4.02 -22.33
N GLY A 154 -22.00 5.07 -22.69
CA GLY A 154 -20.82 4.98 -23.54
C GLY A 154 -21.13 4.91 -25.04
N GLN A 155 -22.38 5.17 -25.45
CA GLN A 155 -22.74 5.24 -26.86
C GLN A 155 -22.30 6.58 -27.47
N PRO A 156 -21.59 6.55 -28.60
CA PRO A 156 -21.09 7.76 -29.23
C PRO A 156 -22.22 8.56 -29.91
N ARG A 157 -22.30 9.84 -29.58
CA ARG A 157 -23.23 10.83 -30.15
C ARG A 157 -22.58 11.66 -31.25
N ALA A 158 -21.26 11.78 -31.21
CA ALA A 158 -20.48 12.40 -32.27
C ALA A 158 -19.04 11.88 -32.25
N TRP A 159 -18.43 11.83 -33.44
CA TRP A 159 -17.01 11.52 -33.61
C TRP A 159 -16.30 12.61 -34.41
N ILE A 160 -15.07 12.92 -34.03
CA ILE A 160 -14.11 13.69 -34.84
C ILE A 160 -12.87 12.81 -35.04
N TYR A 161 -12.45 12.55 -36.29
CA TYR A 161 -11.31 11.67 -36.56
C TYR A 161 -10.60 11.97 -37.87
N LYS A 162 -9.44 11.33 -38.06
CA LYS A 162 -8.65 11.34 -39.30
C LYS A 162 -8.04 9.97 -39.55
N ASP A 163 -8.03 9.54 -40.81
CA ASP A 163 -7.32 8.32 -41.23
C ASP A 163 -5.88 8.59 -41.65
N LYS A 164 -4.99 7.64 -41.36
CA LYS A 164 -3.61 7.63 -41.88
C LYS A 164 -3.65 7.57 -43.41
N GLY A 165 -3.05 8.57 -44.07
CA GLY A 165 -3.06 8.68 -45.53
C GLY A 165 -4.41 9.04 -46.17
N GLY A 166 -5.47 9.29 -45.38
CA GLY A 166 -6.77 9.72 -45.90
C GLY A 166 -6.77 11.19 -46.38
N ASP A 167 -7.93 11.66 -46.81
CA ASP A 167 -8.13 12.95 -47.48
C ASP A 167 -8.41 14.16 -46.56
N GLY A 168 -8.89 13.95 -45.32
CA GLY A 168 -9.21 15.09 -44.45
C GLY A 168 -9.80 14.70 -43.10
N ILE A 169 -10.14 15.70 -42.27
CA ILE A 169 -10.81 15.49 -40.99
C ILE A 169 -12.28 15.11 -41.26
N HIS A 170 -12.78 14.09 -40.55
CA HIS A 170 -14.16 13.65 -40.63
C HIS A 170 -14.92 13.95 -39.34
N ILE A 171 -16.18 14.33 -39.48
CA ILE A 171 -17.14 14.54 -38.38
C ILE A 171 -18.43 13.79 -38.73
N ASN A 172 -18.99 13.03 -37.79
CA ASN A 172 -20.29 12.36 -37.99
C ASN A 172 -21.08 12.22 -36.68
N ASN A 173 -22.36 11.83 -36.80
CA ASN A 173 -23.34 11.74 -35.71
C ASN A 173 -23.30 10.43 -34.89
N GLY A 174 -22.22 9.65 -34.99
CA GLY A 174 -22.07 8.41 -34.22
C GLY A 174 -23.23 7.42 -34.39
N TYR A 175 -23.72 6.89 -33.27
CA TYR A 175 -24.80 5.91 -33.19
C TYR A 175 -26.18 6.51 -33.57
N ASP A 176 -26.35 7.81 -33.39
CA ASP A 176 -27.67 8.46 -33.50
C ASP A 176 -28.20 8.57 -34.93
N GLY A 177 -27.40 8.17 -35.94
CA GLY A 177 -27.89 7.89 -37.28
C GLY A 177 -28.85 8.94 -37.84
N GLY A 178 -28.62 10.21 -37.51
CA GLY A 178 -29.59 11.26 -37.75
C GLY A 178 -29.56 11.76 -39.18
N GLY A 179 -30.20 11.02 -40.09
CA GLY A 179 -30.78 11.58 -41.30
C GLY A 179 -32.15 12.18 -40.96
N ASN A 180 -32.30 13.49 -41.18
CA ASN A 180 -33.44 14.13 -41.86
C ASN A 180 -33.15 15.62 -41.98
N GLY A 181 -33.08 16.09 -43.22
CA GLY A 181 -32.52 17.39 -43.61
C GLY A 181 -33.44 18.59 -43.50
N PHE A 182 -32.85 19.73 -43.86
CA PHE A 182 -33.36 20.74 -44.78
C PHE A 182 -32.18 21.30 -45.57
#